data_AF-A0A1J1IFC0-F1
#
_entry.id   AF-A0A1J1IFC0-F1
#
_cell.length_a   1.000
_cell.length_b   1.000
_cell.length_c   1.000
_cell.angle_alpha   90.00
_cell.angle_beta   90.00
_cell.angle_gamma   90.00
#
_symmetry.space_group_name_H-M   'P 1'
#
loop_
_entity.id
_entity.type
_entity.pdbx_description
1 polymer ?
#
loop_
_entity_poly.entity_id
_entity_poly.type
_entity_poly.pdbx_seq_one_letter_code
_entity_poly.pdbx_strand_id
1 'polypeptide(L)'
;MAGAIIHTIMEHDPNRSLGKRDFNHLTGIIVKVFPTEIPGTFFISSYKGKVPTGKLYSTYLNIRNALVDVKIITRERRSRREPSLSLDETDESTTDHLENSFRVIESENIGELNTINSAWDKTYDERQKLLGSTEFSTSNYVGKYPFLRDPQGYLVGCT
;
A
#
# COMPACT_ATOMS: atom_id res chain seq x y z
N MET A 1 -2.84 -5.94 -4.52
CA MET A 1 -3.58 -5.11 -5.51
C MET A 1 -3.83 -3.69 -5.02
N ALA A 2 -4.75 -3.46 -4.06
CA ALA A 2 -5.01 -2.11 -3.52
C ALA A 2 -3.74 -1.41 -3.00
N GLY A 3 -2.85 -2.16 -2.35
CA GLY A 3 -1.55 -1.66 -1.90
C GLY A 3 -0.68 -1.12 -3.04
N ALA A 4 -0.50 -1.89 -4.10
CA ALA A 4 0.32 -1.49 -5.25
C ALA A 4 -0.22 -0.20 -5.91
N ILE A 5 -1.53 -0.11 -6.12
CA ILE A 5 -2.17 1.07 -6.72
C ILE A 5 -1.86 2.34 -5.90
N ILE A 6 -2.10 2.28 -4.60
CA ILE A 6 -1.86 3.43 -3.72
C ILE A 6 -0.37 3.75 -3.62
N HIS A 7 0.51 2.74 -3.53
CA HIS A 7 1.95 2.93 -3.52
C HIS A 7 2.42 3.70 -4.76
N THR A 8 2.02 3.27 -5.96
CA THR A 8 2.40 3.94 -7.21
C THR A 8 1.91 5.39 -7.26
N ILE A 9 0.70 5.66 -6.75
CA ILE A 9 0.17 7.05 -6.70
C ILE A 9 1.00 7.91 -5.74
N MET A 10 1.29 7.40 -4.54
CA MET A 10 2.04 8.14 -3.50
C MET A 10 3.54 8.27 -3.82
N GLU A 11 4.08 7.34 -4.60
CA GLU A 11 5.47 7.40 -5.08
C GLU A 11 5.62 8.47 -6.16
N HIS A 12 4.66 8.56 -7.08
CA HIS A 12 4.69 9.58 -8.13
C HIS A 12 4.48 11.00 -7.58
N ASP A 13 3.50 11.17 -6.68
CA ASP A 13 3.26 12.43 -5.99
C ASP A 13 2.90 12.18 -4.52
N PRO A 14 3.89 12.28 -3.61
CA PRO A 14 3.67 12.13 -2.17
C PRO A 14 2.69 13.16 -1.60
N ASN A 15 2.62 14.36 -2.19
CA ASN A 15 1.76 15.43 -1.69
C ASN A 15 0.32 15.31 -2.16
N ARG A 16 0.04 14.43 -3.15
CA ARG A 16 -1.29 14.20 -3.68
C ARG A 16 -2.24 13.73 -2.59
N SER A 17 -3.32 14.49 -2.38
CA SER A 17 -4.40 14.08 -1.48
C SER A 17 -5.49 13.35 -2.26
N LEU A 18 -5.79 12.10 -1.87
CA LEU A 18 -6.90 11.34 -2.45
C LEU A 18 -8.23 11.64 -1.75
N GLY A 19 -9.22 12.05 -2.54
CA GLY A 19 -10.58 12.35 -2.10
C GLY A 19 -11.55 11.20 -2.34
N LYS A 20 -12.80 11.40 -1.90
CA LYS A 20 -13.88 10.41 -2.06
C LYS A 20 -14.10 9.98 -3.51
N ARG A 21 -14.01 10.94 -4.45
CA ARG A 21 -14.19 10.70 -5.89
C ARG A 21 -13.10 9.77 -6.42
N ASP A 22 -11.85 9.97 -6.02
CA ASP A 22 -10.73 9.13 -6.43
C ASP A 22 -10.89 7.69 -5.95
N PHE A 23 -11.26 7.50 -4.68
CA PHE A 23 -11.46 6.15 -4.14
C PHE A 23 -12.63 5.43 -4.80
N ASN A 24 -13.73 6.12 -5.10
CA ASN A 24 -14.84 5.57 -5.86
C ASN A 24 -14.41 5.17 -7.27
N HIS A 25 -13.61 6.02 -7.93
CA HIS A 25 -13.11 5.76 -9.27
C HIS A 25 -12.17 4.54 -9.29
N LEU A 26 -11.19 4.49 -8.38
CA LEU A 26 -10.28 3.35 -8.23
C LEU A 26 -11.03 2.05 -7.94
N THR A 27 -12.04 2.11 -7.07
CA THR A 27 -12.90 0.96 -6.79
C THR A 27 -13.63 0.49 -8.05
N GLY A 28 -14.17 1.42 -8.84
CA GLY A 28 -14.83 1.11 -10.11
C GLY A 28 -13.88 0.45 -11.12
N ILE A 29 -12.63 0.92 -11.23
CA ILE A 29 -11.61 0.30 -12.08
C ILE A 29 -11.32 -1.13 -11.61
N ILE A 30 -11.09 -1.33 -10.32
CA ILE A 30 -10.77 -2.66 -9.76
C ILE A 30 -11.90 -3.64 -10.07
N VAL A 31 -13.15 -3.26 -9.83
CA VAL A 31 -14.32 -4.12 -10.08
C VAL A 31 -14.51 -4.37 -11.58
N LYS A 32 -14.17 -3.39 -12.43
CA LYS A 32 -14.20 -3.57 -13.88
C LYS A 32 -13.16 -4.59 -14.37
N VAL A 33 -11.95 -4.58 -13.80
CA VAL A 33 -10.87 -5.52 -14.16
C VAL A 33 -11.09 -6.90 -13.51
N PHE A 34 -11.65 -6.91 -12.30
CA PHE A 34 -11.93 -8.12 -11.52
C PHE A 34 -13.42 -8.17 -11.13
N PRO A 35 -14.31 -8.66 -12.01
CA PRO A 35 -15.76 -8.64 -11.77
C PRO A 35 -16.22 -9.44 -10.54
N THR A 36 -15.39 -10.35 -10.04
CA THR A 36 -15.66 -11.15 -8.83
C THR A 36 -15.42 -10.37 -7.53
N GLU A 37 -14.77 -9.22 -7.60
CA GLU A 37 -14.44 -8.39 -6.45
C GLU A 37 -15.64 -7.54 -6.02
N ILE A 38 -15.81 -7.38 -4.70
CA ILE A 38 -16.93 -6.62 -4.12
C ILE A 38 -16.49 -5.16 -3.93
N PRO A 39 -17.20 -4.16 -4.51
CA PRO A 39 -16.82 -2.74 -4.41
C PRO A 39 -16.62 -2.26 -2.96
N GLY A 40 -17.52 -2.67 -2.06
CA GLY A 40 -17.48 -2.30 -0.64
C GLY A 40 -16.24 -2.84 0.11
N THR A 41 -15.49 -3.77 -0.46
CA THR A 41 -14.22 -4.22 0.11
C THR A 41 -13.10 -3.19 -0.06
N PHE A 42 -13.17 -2.37 -1.11
CA PHE A 42 -12.10 -1.44 -1.48
C PHE A 42 -12.31 -0.05 -0.89
N PHE A 43 -13.55 0.44 -0.94
CA PHE A 43 -13.88 1.73 -0.34
C PHE A 43 -15.36 1.80 0.06
N ILE A 44 -15.59 2.23 1.30
CA ILE A 44 -16.89 2.58 1.85
C ILE A 44 -16.77 4.02 2.31
N SER A 45 -17.56 4.90 1.68
CA SER A 45 -17.58 6.31 2.07
C SER A 45 -18.09 6.49 3.49
N SER A 46 -17.59 7.50 4.19
CA SER A 46 -18.12 7.92 5.48
C SER A 46 -19.62 8.20 5.40
N TYR A 47 -20.36 7.68 6.38
CA TYR A 47 -21.78 7.96 6.56
C TYR A 47 -22.08 8.19 8.05
N LYS A 48 -22.85 9.24 8.36
CA LYS A 48 -23.30 9.59 9.73
C LYS A 48 -22.18 9.55 10.78
N GLY A 49 -21.08 10.25 10.53
CA GLY A 49 -19.97 10.37 11.48
C GLY A 49 -19.03 9.15 11.55
N LYS A 50 -19.25 8.10 10.75
CA LYS A 50 -18.30 7.00 10.61
C LYS A 50 -17.15 7.40 9.70
N VAL A 51 -15.92 7.03 10.07
CA VAL A 51 -14.72 7.22 9.25
C VAL A 51 -14.85 6.35 7.98
N PRO A 52 -14.35 6.79 6.82
CA PRO A 52 -14.28 5.93 5.64
C PRO A 52 -13.50 4.65 5.95
N THR A 53 -13.90 3.54 5.32
CA THR A 53 -13.25 2.24 5.51
C THR A 53 -13.01 1.55 4.17
N GLY A 54 -12.22 0.47 4.17
CA GLY A 54 -11.92 -0.32 2.97
C GLY A 54 -10.43 -0.39 2.68
N LYS A 55 -10.04 -1.36 1.85
CA LYS A 55 -8.62 -1.66 1.58
C LYS A 55 -7.87 -0.46 1.01
N LEU A 56 -8.44 0.28 0.06
CA LEU A 56 -7.77 1.43 -0.56
C LEU A 56 -7.53 2.55 0.45
N TYR A 57 -8.55 2.90 1.24
CA TYR A 57 -8.46 3.98 2.21
C TYR A 57 -7.49 3.65 3.34
N SER A 58 -7.54 2.43 3.89
CA SER A 58 -6.63 2.00 4.94
C SER A 58 -5.18 1.99 4.46
N THR A 59 -4.92 1.48 3.24
CA THR A 59 -3.55 1.49 2.69
C THR A 59 -3.04 2.91 2.45
N TYR A 60 -3.88 3.80 1.89
CA TYR A 60 -3.54 5.22 1.72
C TYR A 60 -3.18 5.89 3.05
N LEU A 61 -3.99 5.68 4.08
CA LEU A 61 -3.73 6.27 5.39
C LEU A 61 -2.40 5.75 5.99
N ASN A 62 -2.14 4.45 5.88
CA ASN A 62 -0.91 3.85 6.39
C ASN A 62 0.33 4.39 5.68
N ILE A 63 0.31 4.45 4.34
CA ILE A 63 1.44 4.99 3.55
C ILE A 63 1.64 6.47 3.86
N ARG A 64 0.56 7.25 3.91
CA ARG A 64 0.66 8.68 4.19
C ARG A 64 1.19 8.96 5.59
N ASN A 65 0.78 8.18 6.59
CA ASN A 65 1.35 8.27 7.94
C ASN A 65 2.83 7.93 7.93
N ALA A 66 3.24 6.86 7.24
CA ALA A 66 4.66 6.51 7.11
C ALA A 66 5.48 7.63 6.47
N LEU A 67 4.97 8.25 5.38
CA LEU A 67 5.60 9.38 4.71
C LEU A 67 5.68 10.65 5.58
N VAL A 68 4.70 10.86 6.45
CA VAL A 68 4.73 11.92 7.47
C VAL A 68 5.79 11.63 8.53
N ASP A 69 5.90 10.37 8.98
CA ASP A 69 6.85 9.96 10.01
C ASP A 69 8.30 10.14 9.53
N VAL A 70 8.57 9.84 8.25
CA VAL A 70 9.88 10.11 7.61
C VAL A 70 10.05 11.56 7.14
N LYS A 71 9.10 12.46 7.44
CA LYS A 71 9.10 13.90 7.12
C LYS A 71 9.21 14.23 5.62
N ILE A 72 8.82 13.30 4.75
CA ILE A 72 8.69 13.55 3.30
C ILE A 72 7.47 14.45 3.04
N ILE A 73 6.39 14.21 3.78
CA ILE A 73 5.17 15.04 3.75
C ILE A 73 5.06 15.78 5.08
N THR A 74 4.77 17.08 5.02
CA THR A 74 4.38 17.83 6.21
C THR A 74 2.93 17.52 6.56
N ARG A 75 2.70 17.01 7.77
CA ARG A 75 1.33 16.97 8.30
C ARG A 75 0.90 18.41 8.52
N GLU A 76 0.01 18.91 7.66
CA GLU A 76 -0.77 20.10 7.98
C GLU A 76 -1.58 19.78 9.24
N ARG A 77 -1.01 20.12 10.41
CA ARG A 77 -1.82 20.36 11.58
C ARG A 77 -2.75 21.45 11.13
N ARG A 78 -4.05 21.15 11.05
CA ARG A 78 -5.08 22.18 10.89
C ARG A 78 -4.80 23.22 11.95
N SER A 79 -4.09 24.28 11.58
CA SER A 79 -4.10 25.52 12.32
C SER A 79 -5.58 25.83 12.45
N ARG A 80 -6.07 26.05 13.68
CA ARG A 80 -7.45 26.44 13.93
C ARG A 80 -7.73 27.71 13.12
N ARG A 81 -8.13 27.56 11.87
CA ARG A 81 -8.70 28.62 11.04
C ARG A 81 -10.19 28.56 11.28
N GLU A 82 -10.69 29.68 11.75
CA GLU A 82 -12.12 29.94 11.90
C GLU A 82 -12.87 29.67 10.59
N PRO A 83 -14.17 29.32 10.67
CA PRO A 83 -14.91 28.85 9.52
C PRO A 83 -15.15 30.01 8.55
N SER A 84 -14.67 29.89 7.32
CA SER A 84 -15.10 30.72 6.20
C SER A 84 -15.76 29.86 5.12
N LEU A 85 -16.82 30.44 4.57
CA LEU A 85 -17.84 29.87 3.70
C LEU A 85 -17.31 29.65 2.27
N SER A 86 -17.75 28.54 1.65
CA SER A 86 -17.96 28.26 0.20
C SER A 86 -16.95 28.76 -0.85
N LEU A 87 -16.56 27.89 -1.79
CA LEU A 87 -17.13 27.87 -3.15
C LEU A 87 -16.61 26.66 -3.96
N ASP A 88 -17.48 26.26 -4.88
CA ASP A 88 -17.38 25.22 -5.90
C ASP A 88 -16.43 25.66 -7.02
N GLU A 89 -15.41 24.88 -7.39
CA GLU A 89 -14.73 25.03 -8.69
C GLU A 89 -14.27 23.69 -9.27
N THR A 90 -14.75 23.48 -10.48
CA THR A 90 -14.34 22.56 -11.55
C THR A 90 -12.85 22.71 -11.85
N ASP A 91 -12.14 21.60 -12.08
CA ASP A 91 -10.94 21.67 -12.92
C ASP A 91 -10.77 20.38 -13.75
N GLU A 92 -10.37 20.63 -14.98
CA GLU A 92 -10.41 19.79 -16.18
C GLU A 92 -8.99 19.26 -16.48
N SER A 93 -8.91 18.18 -17.26
CA SER A 93 -7.68 17.69 -17.94
C SER A 93 -6.63 16.93 -17.09
N THR A 94 -6.46 15.61 -17.34
CA THR A 94 -5.19 14.86 -17.08
C THR A 94 -5.18 13.44 -17.71
N THR A 95 -5.94 13.19 -18.78
CA THR A 95 -5.95 11.87 -19.43
C THR A 95 -4.64 11.50 -20.16
N ASP A 96 -3.76 12.48 -20.43
CA ASP A 96 -2.61 12.27 -21.32
C ASP A 96 -1.32 11.83 -20.58
N HIS A 97 -1.28 11.87 -19.24
CA HIS A 97 -0.05 11.58 -18.49
C HIS A 97 0.15 10.10 -18.10
N LEU A 98 -0.86 9.26 -18.32
CA LEU A 98 -0.86 7.86 -17.86
C LEU A 98 -0.01 6.92 -18.73
N GLU A 99 0.22 7.25 -20.00
CA GLU A 99 1.00 6.39 -20.91
C GLU A 99 2.52 6.54 -20.72
N ASN A 100 2.99 7.66 -20.16
CA ASN A 100 4.43 7.90 -19.98
C ASN A 100 5.02 7.26 -18.71
N SER A 101 4.20 6.86 -17.74
CA SER A 101 4.68 6.32 -16.45
C SER A 101 5.29 4.92 -16.53
N PHE A 102 5.08 4.19 -17.64
CA PHE A 102 5.60 2.82 -17.78
C PHE A 102 7.08 2.74 -18.19
N ARG A 103 7.73 3.84 -18.56
CA ARG A 103 9.10 3.82 -19.11
C ARG A 103 10.23 4.10 -18.11
N VAL A 104 9.93 4.43 -16.84
CA VAL A 104 10.95 4.94 -15.90
C VAL A 104 11.54 3.87 -14.96
N ILE A 105 10.94 2.66 -14.90
CA ILE A 105 11.31 1.60 -13.94
C ILE A 105 12.73 1.04 -14.15
N GLU A 106 13.39 1.32 -15.27
CA GLU A 106 14.65 0.65 -15.60
C GLU A 106 15.95 1.29 -15.04
N SER A 107 15.93 2.42 -14.33
CA SER A 107 17.17 3.23 -14.27
C SER A 107 17.95 3.39 -12.96
N GLU A 108 17.47 3.06 -11.74
CA GLU A 108 18.23 3.54 -10.55
C GLU A 108 18.64 2.54 -9.46
N ASN A 109 18.24 1.27 -9.45
CA ASN A 109 18.78 0.34 -8.43
C ASN A 109 18.73 -1.16 -8.76
N ILE A 110 19.18 -1.51 -9.97
CA ILE A 110 19.24 -2.89 -10.46
C ILE A 110 20.15 -3.78 -9.59
N GLY A 111 21.21 -3.22 -9.01
CA GLY A 111 22.19 -3.98 -8.21
C GLY A 111 21.62 -4.52 -6.89
N GLU A 112 20.80 -3.73 -6.20
CA GLU A 112 20.22 -4.10 -4.91
C GLU A 112 19.04 -5.07 -5.09
N LEU A 113 18.22 -4.85 -6.11
CA LEU A 113 17.11 -5.75 -6.46
C LEU A 113 17.59 -7.14 -6.90
N ASN A 114 18.64 -7.21 -7.71
CA ASN A 114 19.24 -8.47 -8.13
C ASN A 114 19.82 -9.25 -6.95
N THR A 115 20.39 -8.55 -5.97
CA THR A 115 20.94 -9.17 -4.74
C THR A 115 19.83 -9.74 -3.88
N ILE A 116 18.73 -9.00 -3.71
CA ILE A 116 17.54 -9.47 -2.98
C ILE A 116 16.91 -10.67 -3.69
N ASN A 117 16.70 -10.59 -5.01
CA ASN A 117 16.15 -11.70 -5.79
C ASN A 117 17.02 -12.95 -5.71
N SER A 118 18.35 -12.81 -5.83
CA SER A 118 19.28 -13.93 -5.70
C SER A 118 19.25 -14.57 -4.30
N ALA A 119 19.12 -13.78 -3.24
CA ALA A 119 18.99 -14.29 -1.87
C ALA A 119 17.63 -14.99 -1.66
N TRP A 120 16.57 -14.47 -2.28
CA TRP A 120 15.24 -15.07 -2.26
C TRP A 120 15.22 -16.41 -2.97
N ASP A 121 15.75 -16.49 -4.19
CA ASP A 121 15.81 -17.73 -4.98
C ASP A 121 16.58 -18.83 -4.24
N LYS A 122 17.74 -18.49 -3.68
CA LYS A 122 18.55 -19.43 -2.88
C LYS A 122 17.78 -19.96 -1.67
N THR A 123 17.16 -19.07 -0.89
CA THR A 123 16.41 -19.50 0.30
C THR A 123 15.11 -20.22 -0.05
N TYR A 124 14.51 -19.93 -1.20
CA TYR A 124 13.33 -20.61 -1.70
C TYR A 124 13.65 -22.07 -2.08
N ASP A 125 14.73 -22.29 -2.83
CA ASP A 125 15.17 -23.63 -3.22
C ASP A 125 15.50 -24.51 -2.01
N GLU A 126 16.15 -23.94 -1.00
CA GLU A 126 16.43 -24.63 0.26
C GLU A 126 15.14 -24.98 1.01
N ARG A 127 14.16 -24.07 1.07
CA ARG A 127 12.85 -24.35 1.68
C ARG A 127 12.08 -25.42 0.92
N GLN A 128 12.08 -25.39 -0.41
CA GLN A 128 11.42 -26.40 -1.24
C GLN A 128 12.03 -27.79 -1.03
N LYS A 129 13.36 -27.90 -1.00
CA LYS A 129 14.05 -29.17 -0.67
C LYS A 129 13.71 -29.68 0.73
N LEU A 130 13.58 -28.77 1.70
CA LEU A 130 13.24 -29.10 3.09
C LEU A 130 11.78 -29.55 3.23
N LEU A 131 10.85 -28.92 2.51
CA LEU A 131 9.42 -29.24 2.52
C LEU A 131 9.09 -30.50 1.70
N GLY A 132 9.90 -30.82 0.69
CA GLY A 132 9.75 -32.02 -0.13
C GLY A 132 10.30 -33.30 0.50
N SER A 133 10.98 -33.23 1.65
CA SER A 133 11.43 -34.42 2.37
C SER A 133 10.28 -35.02 3.20
N THR A 134 10.16 -36.34 3.17
CA THR A 134 9.04 -37.10 3.79
C THR A 134 9.03 -37.08 5.32
N GLU A 135 10.03 -36.49 5.98
CA GLU A 135 10.12 -36.38 7.44
C GLU A 135 9.57 -35.06 8.01
N PHE A 136 8.90 -34.26 7.18
CA PHE A 136 8.65 -32.87 7.53
C PHE A 136 7.26 -32.63 8.15
N SER A 137 7.24 -32.18 9.41
CA SER A 137 6.06 -31.67 10.11
C SER A 137 6.12 -30.16 10.24
N THR A 138 5.00 -29.46 10.02
CA THR A 138 4.87 -27.99 10.19
C THR A 138 5.39 -27.53 11.56
N SER A 139 5.19 -28.34 12.61
CA SER A 139 5.70 -28.07 13.96
C SER A 139 7.24 -28.06 14.03
N ASN A 140 7.92 -28.89 13.24
CA ASN A 140 9.38 -28.91 13.15
C ASN A 140 9.91 -27.68 12.39
N TYR A 141 9.21 -27.19 11.37
CA TYR A 141 9.56 -25.94 10.67
C TYR A 141 9.52 -24.74 11.58
N VAL A 142 8.37 -24.56 12.25
CA VAL A 142 8.16 -23.49 13.21
C VAL A 142 9.11 -23.66 14.41
N GLY A 143 9.54 -24.90 14.70
CA GLY A 143 10.64 -25.20 15.61
C GLY A 143 12.00 -24.68 15.18
N LYS A 144 12.36 -24.91 13.91
CA LYS A 144 13.65 -24.52 13.33
C LYS A 144 13.80 -23.01 13.19
N TYR A 145 12.68 -22.29 13.05
CA TYR A 145 12.67 -20.84 12.83
C TYR A 145 11.89 -20.13 13.95
N PRO A 146 12.53 -19.81 15.09
CA PRO A 146 11.89 -19.19 16.24
C PRO A 146 11.19 -17.87 15.93
N PHE A 147 11.72 -17.09 14.97
CA PHE A 147 11.11 -15.83 14.52
C PHE A 147 9.75 -16.00 13.82
N LEU A 148 9.37 -17.22 13.43
CA LEU A 148 8.02 -17.53 12.93
C LEU A 148 7.02 -17.82 14.07
N ARG A 149 7.51 -18.08 15.28
CA ARG A 149 6.67 -18.36 16.47
C ARG A 149 6.12 -17.07 17.08
N ASP A 150 6.94 -16.04 17.05
CA ASP A 150 6.56 -14.76 17.61
C ASP A 150 5.84 -13.91 16.54
N PRO A 151 4.77 -13.19 16.89
CA PRO A 151 4.24 -12.12 16.06
C PRO A 151 5.21 -10.92 16.09
N GLN A 152 6.42 -11.08 15.56
CA GLN A 152 7.44 -10.02 15.45
C GLN A 152 7.11 -9.02 14.34
N GLY A 153 5.85 -8.56 14.31
CA GLY A 153 5.38 -7.42 13.51
C GLY A 153 4.93 -6.21 14.33
N TYR A 154 4.94 -6.28 15.68
CA TYR A 154 4.31 -5.24 16.52
C TYR A 154 5.08 -4.85 17.80
N LEU A 155 6.34 -5.24 17.98
CA LEU A 155 7.15 -4.74 19.10
C LEU A 155 8.25 -3.81 18.59
N VAL A 156 7.83 -2.61 18.18
CA VAL A 156 8.69 -1.43 18.24
C VAL A 156 8.76 -1.03 19.71
N GLY A 157 9.97 -0.95 20.24
CA GLY A 157 10.27 -0.96 21.67
C GLY A 157 9.63 0.14 22.51
N CYS A 158 9.18 -0.26 23.70
CA CYS A 158 9.11 0.61 24.86
C CYS A 158 10.22 0.18 25.82
N THR A 159 11.31 0.93 25.84
CA THR A 159 12.21 1.09 26.99
C THR A 159 12.51 2.56 27.12
#